data_AF-A0A950FTW3-F1
#
_entry.id   AF-A0A950FTW3-F1
#
_cell.length_a   1.000
_cell.length_b   1.000
_cell.length_c   1.000
_cell.angle_alpha   90.00
_cell.angle_beta   90.00
_cell.angle_gamma   90.00
#
_symmetry.space_group_name_H-M   'P 1'
#
loop_
_entity.id
_entity.type
_entity.pdbx_description
1 polymer ?
#
loop_
_entity_poly.entity_id
_entity_poly.type
_entity_poly.pdbx_seq_one_letter_code
_entity_poly.pdbx_strand_id
1 'polypeptide(L)'
;MVIRTTLLLAGAFVASLAAVAGAAGNSSLANGKAIFLTGRDLHGKQMRAARPPLRPSCAACHRVNGAGGIHLPGDAVSADLRHAALVTQMKPPYTVALLERAISKGIDSDGKPLNRVMPHWQMSRSDLHDVAEYVFTALK
;
A
#
# COMPACT_ATOMS: atom_id res chain seq x y z
N MET A 1 -30.32 -49.67 40.27
CA MET A 1 -30.98 -48.35 40.20
C MET A 1 -30.13 -47.43 41.06
N VAL A 2 -29.25 -46.57 40.55
CA VAL A 2 -29.44 -45.50 39.55
C VAL A 2 -28.13 -45.31 38.76
N ILE A 3 -28.26 -45.19 37.44
CA ILE A 3 -27.18 -44.87 36.48
C ILE A 3 -26.96 -43.35 36.52
N ARG A 4 -25.71 -42.89 36.67
CA ARG A 4 -25.34 -41.49 36.43
C ARG A 4 -24.29 -41.42 35.32
N THR A 5 -24.81 -41.17 34.13
CA THR A 5 -24.12 -40.88 32.89
C THR A 5 -23.43 -39.53 32.99
N THR A 6 -22.10 -39.49 32.94
CA THR A 6 -21.35 -38.24 32.81
C THR A 6 -21.04 -38.01 31.34
N LEU A 7 -21.70 -37.01 30.78
CA LEU A 7 -21.60 -36.55 29.40
C LEU A 7 -20.16 -36.04 29.09
N LEU A 8 -19.55 -36.56 28.02
CA LEU A 8 -18.36 -35.97 27.40
C LEU A 8 -18.74 -34.64 26.73
N LEU A 9 -18.17 -33.53 27.20
CA LEU A 9 -18.15 -32.29 26.42
C LEU A 9 -16.98 -32.35 25.43
N ALA A 10 -17.27 -32.78 24.19
CA ALA A 10 -16.43 -32.46 23.04
C ALA A 10 -16.71 -31.00 22.64
N GLY A 11 -15.89 -30.07 23.14
CA GLY A 11 -15.93 -28.67 22.73
C GLY A 11 -15.38 -28.52 21.31
N ALA A 12 -16.24 -28.18 20.37
CA ALA A 12 -15.89 -27.89 18.98
C ALA A 12 -15.12 -26.56 18.89
N PHE A 13 -13.84 -26.61 18.51
CA PHE A 13 -13.06 -25.44 18.08
C PHE A 13 -13.48 -25.10 16.63
N VAL A 14 -14.53 -24.28 16.47
CA VAL A 14 -14.90 -23.68 15.18
C VAL A 14 -14.80 -22.16 15.29
N ALA A 15 -13.57 -21.69 15.45
CA ALA A 15 -13.15 -20.30 15.28
C ALA A 15 -11.71 -20.44 14.71
N SER A 16 -11.29 -19.93 13.57
CA SER A 16 -11.47 -18.58 13.06
C SER A 16 -10.80 -18.46 11.68
N LEU A 17 -11.51 -18.52 10.54
CA LEU A 17 -10.90 -18.08 9.27
C LEU A 17 -10.98 -16.56 9.10
N ALA A 18 -12.05 -15.91 9.59
CA ALA A 18 -12.25 -14.47 9.47
C ALA A 18 -11.24 -13.64 10.28
N ALA A 19 -10.83 -14.09 11.48
CA ALA A 19 -9.89 -13.35 12.32
C ALA A 19 -8.48 -13.28 11.73
N VAL A 20 -8.05 -14.35 11.04
CA VAL A 20 -6.73 -14.43 10.40
C VAL A 20 -6.65 -13.51 9.19
N ALA A 21 -7.72 -13.42 8.40
CA ALA A 21 -7.82 -12.49 7.27
C ALA A 21 -7.79 -11.02 7.72
N GLY A 22 -8.50 -10.68 8.80
CA GLY A 22 -8.47 -9.32 9.37
C GLY A 22 -7.11 -8.92 9.94
N ALA A 23 -6.42 -9.85 10.62
CA ALA A 23 -5.07 -9.61 11.13
C ALA A 23 -4.04 -9.43 10.00
N ALA A 24 -4.14 -10.24 8.93
CA ALA A 24 -3.29 -10.11 7.75
C ALA A 24 -3.52 -8.78 7.02
N GLY A 25 -4.78 -8.36 6.83
CA GLY A 25 -5.11 -7.07 6.22
C GLY A 25 -4.61 -5.87 7.04
N ASN A 26 -4.73 -5.92 8.37
CA ASN A 26 -4.17 -4.88 9.25
C ASN A 26 -2.64 -4.82 9.16
N SER A 27 -1.97 -5.97 9.05
CA SER A 27 -0.52 -6.04 8.86
C SER A 27 -0.09 -5.47 7.50
N SER A 28 -0.82 -5.77 6.42
CA SER A 28 -0.57 -5.20 5.08
C SER A 28 -0.64 -3.67 5.12
N LEU A 29 -1.74 -3.11 5.62
CA LEU A 29 -1.89 -1.65 5.70
C LEU A 29 -0.85 -0.98 6.61
N ALA A 30 -0.46 -1.65 7.70
CA ALA A 30 0.61 -1.15 8.58
C ALA A 30 1.97 -1.12 7.86
N ASN A 31 2.30 -2.16 7.09
CA ASN A 31 3.53 -2.21 6.30
C ASN A 31 3.51 -1.18 5.17
N GLY A 32 2.42 -1.11 4.42
CA GLY A 32 2.22 -0.12 3.37
C GLY A 32 2.35 1.32 3.87
N LYS A 33 1.78 1.60 5.06
CA LYS A 33 1.94 2.89 5.73
C LYS A 33 3.39 3.17 6.12
N ALA A 34 4.10 2.19 6.69
CA ALA A 34 5.51 2.34 7.05
C ALA A 34 6.37 2.67 5.82
N ILE A 35 6.16 1.94 4.73
CA ILE A 35 6.85 2.15 3.44
C ILE A 35 6.53 3.55 2.90
N PHE A 36 5.24 3.92 2.85
CA PHE A 36 4.82 5.22 2.33
C PHE A 36 5.48 6.39 3.06
N LEU A 37 5.48 6.34 4.41
CA LEU A 37 5.97 7.42 5.25
C LEU A 37 7.50 7.50 5.27
N THR A 38 8.16 6.34 5.37
CA THR A 38 9.59 6.28 5.73
C THR A 38 10.49 5.73 4.62
N GLY A 39 9.92 5.09 3.60
CA GLY A 39 10.68 4.36 2.59
C GLY A 39 11.25 3.03 3.11
N ARG A 40 10.75 2.52 4.25
CA ARG A 40 11.18 1.27 4.87
C ARG A 40 9.97 0.40 5.22
N ASP A 41 10.16 -0.92 5.11
CA ASP A 41 9.17 -1.89 5.60
C ASP A 41 9.19 -1.99 7.14
N LEU A 42 8.26 -2.76 7.72
CA LEU A 42 8.19 -2.98 9.18
C LEU A 42 9.42 -3.69 9.77
N HIS A 43 10.24 -4.35 8.95
CA HIS A 43 11.50 -4.96 9.35
C HIS A 43 12.70 -4.01 9.19
N GLY A 44 12.46 -2.76 8.77
CA GLY A 44 13.47 -1.73 8.60
C GLY A 44 14.23 -1.78 7.27
N LYS A 45 13.87 -2.71 6.36
CA LYS A 45 14.49 -2.83 5.03
C LYS A 45 14.19 -1.57 4.22
N GLN A 46 15.25 -0.92 3.74
CA GLN A 46 15.15 0.27 2.91
C GLN A 46 14.70 -0.09 1.49
N MET A 47 13.66 0.59 1.00
CA MET A 47 13.25 0.49 -0.39
C MET A 47 14.30 1.12 -1.29
N ARG A 48 14.63 0.43 -2.38
CA ARG A 48 15.59 0.90 -3.40
C ARG A 48 14.81 1.34 -4.63
N ALA A 49 15.38 2.25 -5.40
CA ALA A 49 14.86 2.62 -6.70
C ALA A 49 15.89 2.32 -7.79
N ALA A 50 15.43 2.16 -9.02
CA ALA A 50 16.31 1.90 -10.17
C ALA A 50 17.37 2.99 -10.39
N ARG A 51 17.07 4.21 -9.92
CA ARG A 51 18.01 5.34 -9.84
C ARG A 51 17.92 5.95 -8.44
N PRO A 52 19.00 6.56 -7.92
CA PRO A 52 18.95 7.26 -6.63
C PRO A 52 17.77 8.24 -6.58
N PRO A 53 16.85 8.09 -5.63
CA PRO A 53 15.68 8.95 -5.57
C PRO A 53 16.06 10.31 -4.97
N LEU A 54 15.39 11.37 -5.42
CA LEU A 54 15.55 12.73 -4.86
C LEU A 54 15.12 12.81 -3.38
N ARG A 55 14.16 11.97 -2.99
CA ARG A 55 13.59 11.92 -1.64
C ARG A 55 13.50 10.46 -1.16
N PRO A 56 13.63 10.21 0.15
CA PRO A 56 13.77 8.86 0.67
C PRO A 56 12.45 8.07 0.73
N SER A 57 11.29 8.73 0.65
CA SER A 57 9.97 8.10 0.82
C SER A 57 8.90 8.71 -0.09
N CYS A 58 7.78 8.01 -0.24
CA CYS A 58 6.63 8.48 -1.00
C CYS A 58 6.08 9.79 -0.41
N ALA A 59 5.90 9.83 0.91
CA ALA A 59 5.38 10.99 1.63
C ALA A 59 6.28 12.24 1.53
N ALA A 60 7.57 12.08 1.25
CA ALA A 60 8.46 13.24 1.10
C ALA A 60 8.21 14.04 -0.19
N CYS A 61 7.52 13.45 -1.19
CA CYS A 61 6.98 14.16 -2.35
C CYS A 61 5.46 14.33 -2.25
N HIS A 62 4.75 13.28 -1.83
CA HIS A 62 3.28 13.26 -1.85
C HIS A 62 2.62 13.74 -0.55
N ARG A 63 3.42 14.19 0.42
CA ARG A 63 3.01 14.53 1.80
C ARG A 63 2.49 13.33 2.58
N VAL A 64 2.45 13.47 3.91
CA VAL A 64 1.95 12.43 4.83
C VAL A 64 0.50 12.05 4.55
N ASN A 65 -0.33 13.01 4.12
CA ASN A 65 -1.74 12.79 3.79
C ASN A 65 -1.99 12.44 2.32
N GLY A 66 -0.94 12.30 1.50
CA GLY A 66 -1.08 11.99 0.08
C GLY A 66 -1.47 13.16 -0.82
N ALA A 67 -1.68 14.37 -0.30
CA ALA A 67 -2.21 15.49 -1.09
C ALA A 67 -1.27 16.00 -2.20
N GLY A 68 0.02 15.64 -2.20
CA GLY A 68 0.96 16.06 -3.22
C GLY A 68 1.17 17.58 -3.29
N GLY A 69 1.26 18.11 -4.50
CA GLY A 69 1.47 19.55 -4.74
C GLY A 69 2.87 20.07 -4.36
N ILE A 70 3.87 19.21 -4.20
CA ILE A 70 5.26 19.62 -4.02
C ILE A 70 5.88 19.86 -5.40
N HIS A 71 6.40 21.07 -5.61
CA HIS A 71 7.18 21.42 -6.78
C HIS A 71 8.59 20.85 -6.68
N LEU A 72 9.04 20.22 -7.75
CA LEU A 72 10.30 19.50 -7.87
C LEU A 72 11.07 20.04 -9.09
N PRO A 73 12.39 19.77 -9.20
CA PRO A 73 13.18 20.22 -10.34
C PRO A 73 12.58 19.79 -11.69
N GLY A 74 12.72 20.64 -12.70
CA GLY A 74 12.20 20.38 -14.05
C GLY A 74 10.67 20.48 -14.13
N ASP A 75 10.08 21.43 -13.41
CA ASP A 75 8.64 21.77 -13.39
C ASP A 75 7.70 20.62 -12.99
N ALA A 76 8.25 19.55 -12.40
CA ALA A 76 7.47 18.44 -11.92
C ALA A 76 6.69 18.85 -10.66
N VAL A 77 5.42 18.46 -10.59
CA VAL A 77 4.59 18.60 -9.39
C VAL A 77 4.13 17.22 -8.95
N SER A 78 4.35 16.87 -7.69
CA SER A 78 3.90 15.58 -7.15
C SER A 78 2.38 15.48 -7.18
N ALA A 79 1.85 14.37 -7.70
CA ALA A 79 0.41 14.15 -7.80
C ALA A 79 -0.29 14.06 -6.43
N ASP A 80 -1.58 14.39 -6.42
CA ASP A 80 -2.50 14.05 -5.34
C ASP A 80 -2.83 12.54 -5.42
N LEU A 81 -2.52 11.81 -4.34
CA LEU A 81 -2.71 10.37 -4.21
C LEU A 81 -3.96 10.00 -3.42
N ARG A 82 -4.76 10.98 -3.01
CA ARG A 82 -6.01 10.70 -2.29
C ARG A 82 -7.01 10.01 -3.20
N HIS A 83 -7.88 9.20 -2.60
CA HIS A 83 -8.84 8.36 -3.33
C HIS A 83 -9.68 9.15 -4.35
N ALA A 84 -10.13 10.36 -4.00
CA ALA A 84 -10.89 11.20 -4.92
C ALA A 84 -10.10 11.51 -6.21
N ALA A 85 -8.82 11.85 -6.09
CA ALA A 85 -7.97 12.11 -7.24
C ALA A 85 -7.75 10.83 -8.08
N LEU A 86 -7.34 9.73 -7.43
CA LEU A 86 -6.94 8.52 -8.14
C LEU A 86 -8.09 7.70 -8.73
N VAL A 87 -9.26 7.72 -8.09
CA VAL A 87 -10.38 6.79 -8.42
C VAL A 87 -11.59 7.53 -8.97
N THR A 88 -11.91 8.71 -8.43
CA THR A 88 -13.11 9.45 -8.85
C THR A 88 -12.83 10.40 -10.02
N GLN A 89 -11.68 11.09 -10.00
CA GLN A 89 -11.37 12.14 -10.98
C GLN A 89 -10.59 11.62 -12.19
N MET A 90 -9.71 10.63 -11.99
CA MET A 90 -8.90 10.06 -13.06
C MET A 90 -9.69 9.15 -14.01
N LYS A 91 -9.36 9.22 -15.30
CA LYS A 91 -9.91 8.37 -16.36
C LYS A 91 -8.77 7.84 -17.24
N PRO A 92 -8.51 6.52 -17.26
CA PRO A 92 -9.15 5.48 -16.44
C PRO A 92 -8.77 5.62 -14.95
N PRO A 93 -9.65 5.15 -14.03
CA PRO A 93 -9.38 5.18 -12.59
C PRO A 93 -8.26 4.20 -12.24
N TYR A 94 -7.49 4.52 -11.20
CA TYR A 94 -6.52 3.57 -10.67
C TYR A 94 -7.20 2.40 -9.97
N THR A 95 -6.56 1.23 -10.09
CA THR A 95 -6.77 0.06 -9.25
C THR A 95 -5.46 -0.23 -8.49
N VAL A 96 -5.48 -1.13 -7.51
CA VAL A 96 -4.25 -1.58 -6.83
C VAL A 96 -3.20 -2.06 -7.85
N ALA A 97 -3.58 -2.89 -8.83
CA ALA A 97 -2.66 -3.37 -9.86
C ALA A 97 -2.07 -2.24 -10.73
N LEU A 98 -2.85 -1.19 -11.00
CA LEU A 98 -2.36 -0.01 -11.73
C LEU A 98 -1.41 0.83 -10.86
N LEU A 99 -1.64 0.90 -9.56
CA LEU A 99 -0.74 1.54 -8.61
C LEU A 99 0.57 0.78 -8.46
N GLU A 100 0.53 -0.55 -8.34
CA GLU A 100 1.73 -1.39 -8.36
C GLU A 100 2.56 -1.14 -9.62
N ARG A 101 1.91 -1.02 -10.78
CA ARG A 101 2.54 -0.67 -12.05
C ARG A 101 3.15 0.75 -12.03
N ALA A 102 2.43 1.75 -11.52
CA ALA A 102 2.93 3.11 -11.41
C ALA A 102 4.17 3.19 -10.51
N ILE A 103 4.14 2.52 -9.36
CA ILE A 103 5.22 2.53 -8.36
C ILE A 103 6.46 1.80 -8.88
N SER A 104 6.29 0.64 -9.51
CA SER A 104 7.41 -0.20 -9.95
C SER A 104 7.96 0.16 -11.33
N LYS A 105 7.11 0.60 -12.26
CA LYS A 105 7.47 0.83 -13.67
C LYS A 105 7.36 2.29 -14.12
N GLY A 106 6.77 3.17 -13.30
CA GLY A 106 6.53 4.55 -13.69
C GLY A 106 5.54 4.71 -14.83
N ILE A 107 4.50 3.88 -14.86
CA ILE A 107 3.46 3.90 -15.90
C ILE A 107 2.11 4.15 -15.24
N ASP A 108 1.40 5.18 -15.68
CA ASP A 108 0.13 5.63 -15.11
C ASP A 108 -1.06 4.69 -15.43
N SER A 109 -2.26 5.07 -15.01
CA SER A 109 -3.48 4.31 -15.24
C SER A 109 -3.84 4.18 -16.73
N ASP A 110 -3.49 5.17 -17.55
CA ASP A 110 -3.73 5.23 -19.00
C ASP A 110 -2.60 4.57 -19.82
N GLY A 111 -1.57 4.05 -19.15
CA GLY A 111 -0.43 3.42 -19.81
C GLY A 111 0.66 4.38 -20.26
N LYS A 112 0.58 5.66 -19.87
CA LYS A 112 1.58 6.68 -20.22
C LYS A 112 2.71 6.71 -19.18
N PRO A 113 3.94 7.09 -19.58
CA PRO A 113 5.03 7.26 -18.64
C PRO A 113 4.76 8.39 -17.65
N LEU A 114 5.04 8.15 -16.37
CA LEU A 114 5.09 9.18 -15.34
C LEU A 114 6.32 10.06 -15.54
N ASN A 115 6.30 11.24 -14.90
CA ASN A 115 7.49 12.07 -14.84
C ASN A 115 8.64 11.29 -14.17
N ARG A 116 9.82 11.28 -14.80
CA ARG A 116 11.01 10.54 -14.34
C ARG A 116 11.53 10.95 -12.96
N VAL A 117 11.06 12.08 -12.43
CA VAL A 117 11.31 12.50 -11.04
C VAL A 117 10.69 11.53 -10.03
N MET A 118 9.56 10.90 -10.36
CA MET A 118 8.99 9.85 -9.54
C MET A 118 9.86 8.59 -9.64
N PRO A 119 10.44 8.09 -8.53
CA PRO A 119 11.33 6.93 -8.59
C PRO A 119 10.58 5.66 -9.01
N HIS A 120 11.22 4.83 -9.82
CA HIS A 120 10.75 3.48 -10.10
C HIS A 120 11.30 2.56 -9.00
N TRP A 121 10.44 2.20 -8.05
CA TRP A 121 10.85 1.47 -6.85
C TRP A 121 11.03 -0.02 -7.13
N GLN A 122 12.10 -0.58 -6.57
CA GLN A 122 12.43 -2.00 -6.57
C GLN A 122 12.08 -2.56 -5.19
N MET A 123 10.96 -3.27 -5.14
CA MET A 123 10.36 -3.79 -3.91
C MET A 123 10.11 -5.29 -4.05
N SER A 124 9.91 -5.99 -2.93
CA SER A 124 9.34 -7.34 -2.99
C SER A 124 7.88 -7.25 -3.46
N ARG A 125 7.31 -8.38 -3.91
CA ARG A 125 5.91 -8.40 -4.33
C ARG A 125 4.96 -8.02 -3.19
N SER A 126 5.23 -8.45 -1.96
CA SER A 126 4.43 -8.09 -0.79
C SER A 126 4.56 -6.60 -0.46
N ASP A 127 5.79 -6.08 -0.37
CA ASP A 127 6.01 -4.66 -0.05
C ASP A 127 5.33 -3.74 -1.07
N LEU A 128 5.40 -4.09 -2.36
CA LEU A 128 4.76 -3.35 -3.44
C LEU A 128 3.23 -3.38 -3.33
N HIS A 129 2.66 -4.56 -3.03
CA HIS A 129 1.23 -4.72 -2.85
C HIS A 129 0.74 -3.93 -1.63
N ASP A 130 1.40 -4.08 -0.48
CA ASP A 130 1.03 -3.45 0.78
C ASP A 130 1.01 -1.92 0.66
N VAL A 131 2.03 -1.31 0.04
CA VAL A 131 2.06 0.15 -0.16
C VAL A 131 1.01 0.61 -1.18
N ALA A 132 0.76 -0.17 -2.23
CA ALA A 132 -0.28 0.14 -3.21
C ALA A 132 -1.69 0.05 -2.58
N GLU A 133 -1.94 -0.96 -1.76
CA GLU A 133 -3.19 -1.14 -1.01
C GLU A 133 -3.40 -0.01 0.00
N TYR A 134 -2.35 0.39 0.73
CA TYR A 134 -2.40 1.54 1.63
C TYR A 134 -2.75 2.83 0.89
N VAL A 135 -2.09 3.15 -0.22
CA VAL A 135 -2.40 4.33 -1.05
C VAL A 135 -3.84 4.27 -1.54
N PHE A 136 -4.29 3.11 -2.03
CA PHE A 136 -5.62 2.94 -2.60
C PHE A 136 -6.74 3.10 -1.57
N THR A 137 -6.56 2.57 -0.35
CA THR A 137 -7.65 2.45 0.62
C THR A 137 -7.62 3.50 1.73
N ALA A 138 -6.43 3.93 2.16
CA ALA A 138 -6.25 4.71 3.39
C ALA A 138 -6.05 6.22 3.17
N LEU A 139 -5.67 6.67 1.97
CA LEU A 139 -5.51 8.09 1.65
C LEU A 139 -6.84 8.67 1.13
N LYS A 140 -7.40 9.65 1.85
CA LYS A 140 -8.74 10.22 1.59
C LYS A 140 -8.69 11.67 1.14
#